data_AF-A0A2N1HUW0-F1
#
_entry.id   AF-A0A2N1HUW0-F1
#
_cell.length_a   1.000
_cell.length_b   1.000
_cell.length_c   1.000
_cell.angle_alpha   90.00
_cell.angle_beta   90.00
_cell.angle_gamma   90.00
#
_symmetry.space_group_name_H-M   'P 1'
#
loop_
_entity.id
_entity.type
_entity.pdbx_description
1 polymer ?
#
loop_
_entity_poly.entity_id
_entity_poly.type
_entity_poly.pdbx_seq_one_letter_code
_entity_poly.pdbx_strand_id
1 'polypeptide(L)'
;MARKTALQTLLETHPNLVHSELCKVTSHVQREEDGWYVNTLLIINLDVPFIFKRRKKYKNLEGRVVNLTYYPEVKEIAGMQFETMKVVRIKVS
;
A
#
# COMPACT_ATOMS: atom_id res chain seq x y z
N MET A 1 2.16 -32.72 -0.03
CA MET A 1 2.61 -31.39 -0.50
C MET A 1 1.92 -30.32 0.36
N ALA A 2 2.66 -29.43 1.01
CA ALA A 2 2.06 -28.36 1.81
C ALA A 2 1.24 -27.42 0.91
N ARG A 3 0.02 -27.08 1.32
CA ARG A 3 -0.85 -26.17 0.57
C ARG A 3 -0.26 -24.76 0.61
N LYS A 4 0.07 -24.20 -0.55
CA LYS A 4 0.57 -22.82 -0.66
C LYS A 4 -0.48 -21.85 -0.13
N THR A 5 -0.02 -20.84 0.58
CA THR A 5 -0.91 -19.77 1.08
C THR A 5 -1.28 -18.82 -0.06
N ALA A 6 -2.41 -18.12 0.07
CA ALA A 6 -2.82 -17.13 -0.93
C ALA A 6 -1.78 -16.02 -1.16
N LEU A 7 -0.95 -15.71 -0.16
CA LEU A 7 0.16 -14.76 -0.31
C LEU A 7 1.30 -15.35 -1.16
N GLN A 8 1.68 -16.60 -0.92
CA GLN A 8 2.74 -17.27 -1.67
C GLN A 8 2.37 -17.39 -3.16
N THR A 9 1.14 -17.80 -3.46
CA THR A 9 0.65 -17.88 -4.85
C THR A 9 0.66 -16.50 -5.53
N LEU A 10 0.34 -15.44 -4.78
CA LEU A 10 0.36 -14.07 -5.32
C LEU A 10 1.78 -13.60 -5.65
N LEU A 11 2.75 -13.86 -4.76
CA LEU A 11 4.15 -13.49 -4.97
C LEU A 11 4.80 -14.27 -6.10
N GLU A 12 4.46 -15.56 -6.27
CA GLU A 12 4.96 -16.38 -7.38
C GLU A 12 4.41 -15.93 -8.74
N THR A 13 3.14 -15.51 -8.79
CA THR A 13 2.50 -15.03 -10.04
C THR A 13 2.99 -13.64 -10.45
N HIS A 14 3.46 -12.84 -9.50
CA HIS A 14 3.81 -11.44 -9.70
C HIS A 14 5.22 -11.13 -9.18
N PRO A 15 6.27 -11.30 -10.02
CA PRO A 15 7.66 -11.19 -9.56
C PRO A 15 8.05 -9.78 -9.09
N ASN A 16 7.36 -8.73 -9.56
CA ASN A 16 7.63 -7.34 -9.18
C ASN A 16 6.90 -6.91 -7.90
N LEU A 17 6.16 -7.83 -7.27
CA LEU A 17 5.35 -7.54 -6.10
C LEU A 17 6.23 -7.64 -4.85
N VAL A 18 6.27 -6.57 -4.07
CA VAL A 18 7.02 -6.50 -2.81
C VAL A 18 6.08 -6.77 -1.64
N HIS A 19 6.54 -7.57 -0.69
CA HIS A 19 5.86 -7.76 0.59
C HIS A 19 6.72 -7.22 1.73
N SER A 20 6.14 -6.36 2.55
CA SER A 20 6.78 -5.82 3.75
C SER A 20 5.88 -6.07 4.96
N GLU A 21 6.49 -6.44 6.08
CA GLU A 21 5.81 -6.75 7.33
C GLU A 21 6.19 -5.73 8.41
N LEU A 22 5.34 -5.64 9.44
CA LEU A 22 5.57 -4.79 10.61
C LEU A 22 5.81 -3.31 10.28
N CYS A 23 5.18 -2.80 9.23
CA CYS A 23 5.30 -1.41 8.82
C CYS A 23 4.48 -0.51 9.74
N LYS A 24 5.13 0.36 10.51
CA LYS A 24 4.46 1.34 11.38
C LYS A 24 4.03 2.56 10.57
N VAL A 25 2.73 2.86 10.59
CA VAL A 25 2.14 4.00 9.91
C VAL A 25 2.32 5.27 10.75
N THR A 26 2.92 6.29 10.16
CA THR A 26 3.10 7.62 10.79
C THR A 26 2.01 8.61 10.40
N SER A 27 1.41 8.46 9.23
CA SER A 27 0.30 9.30 8.77
C SER A 27 -0.64 8.49 7.87
N HIS A 28 -1.94 8.78 7.94
CA HIS A 28 -2.94 8.23 7.05
C HIS A 28 -3.91 9.32 6.57
N VAL A 29 -3.78 9.72 5.31
CA VAL A 29 -4.67 10.68 4.66
C VAL A 29 -5.64 9.95 3.73
N GLN A 30 -6.91 10.33 3.79
CA GLN A 30 -7.96 9.78 2.93
C GLN A 30 -8.68 10.92 2.21
N ARG A 31 -8.68 10.87 0.87
CA ARG A 31 -9.35 11.87 0.02
C ARG A 31 -10.31 11.20 -0.93
N GLU A 32 -11.43 11.85 -1.22
CA GLU A 32 -12.36 11.41 -2.24
C GLU A 32 -11.84 11.85 -3.63
N GLU A 33 -11.87 10.93 -4.58
CA GLU A 33 -11.49 11.15 -5.98
C GLU A 33 -12.32 10.19 -6.84
N ASP A 34 -13.15 10.72 -7.73
CA ASP A 34 -13.94 9.96 -8.70
C ASP A 34 -14.77 8.80 -8.10
N GLY A 35 -15.39 9.04 -6.93
CA GLY A 35 -16.17 8.03 -6.22
C GLY A 35 -15.34 6.97 -5.48
N TRP A 36 -14.02 7.16 -5.39
CA TRP A 36 -13.11 6.35 -4.60
C TRP A 36 -12.49 7.16 -3.46
N TYR A 37 -12.15 6.48 -2.38
CA TYR A 37 -11.25 6.99 -1.35
C TYR A 37 -9.84 6.57 -1.69
N VAL A 38 -9.00 7.55 -2.04
CA VAL A 38 -7.55 7.38 -2.16
C VAL A 38 -6.96 7.48 -0.77
N ASN A 39 -6.41 6.37 -0.29
CA ASN A 39 -5.77 6.25 1.01
C ASN A 39 -4.27 6.33 0.79
N THR A 40 -3.63 7.32 1.41
CA THR A 40 -2.18 7.51 1.39
C THR A 40 -1.62 7.27 2.79
N LEU A 41 -0.70 6.33 2.91
CA LEU A 41 0.02 6.03 4.14
C LEU A 41 1.46 6.52 4.02
N LEU A 42 1.95 7.10 5.11
CA LEU A 42 3.38 7.28 5.33
C LEU A 42 3.83 6.25 6.37
N ILE A 43 5.00 5.65 6.11
CA ILE A 43 5.59 4.63 6.96
C ILE A 43 6.82 5.23 7.64
N ILE A 44 7.09 4.81 8.87
CA ILE A 44 8.25 5.29 9.62
C ILE A 44 9.55 5.08 8.83
N ASN A 45 10.38 6.12 8.77
CA ASN A 45 11.67 6.14 8.07
C ASN A 45 11.59 5.85 6.55
N LEU A 46 10.44 6.05 5.91
CA LEU A 46 10.29 5.99 4.46
C LEU A 46 9.68 7.30 3.95
N ASP A 47 10.31 7.88 2.93
CA ASP A 47 9.90 9.16 2.33
C ASP A 47 8.90 8.99 1.17
N VAL A 48 8.52 7.74 0.87
CA VAL A 48 7.62 7.40 -0.25
C VAL A 48 6.21 7.09 0.25
N PRO A 49 5.16 7.60 -0.44
CA PRO A 49 3.78 7.33 -0.06
C PRO A 49 3.30 5.96 -0.53
N PHE A 50 2.57 5.28 0.34
CA PHE A 50 1.89 4.00 0.06
C PHE A 50 0.41 4.25 -0.22
N ILE A 51 -0.03 3.97 -1.44
CA ILE A 51 -1.34 4.40 -1.94
C ILE A 51 -2.20 3.18 -2.27
N PHE A 52 -3.44 3.17 -1.76
CA PHE A 52 -4.49 2.23 -2.19
C PHE A 52 -5.84 2.93 -2.34
N LYS A 53 -6.71 2.37 -3.18
CA LYS A 53 -8.07 2.89 -3.40
C LYS A 53 -9.11 1.96 -2.76
N ARG A 54 -10.15 2.54 -2.16
CA ARG A 54 -11.34 1.82 -1.65
C ARG A 54 -12.61 2.56 -2.04
N ARG A 55 -13.71 1.84 -2.27
CA ARG A 55 -15.02 2.47 -2.56
C ARG A 55 -15.67 3.14 -1.34
N LYS A 56 -15.22 2.77 -0.14
CA LYS A 56 -15.72 3.32 1.13
C LYS A 56 -14.53 3.82 1.94
N LYS A 57 -14.76 4.84 2.77
CA LYS A 57 -13.78 5.34 3.73
C LYS A 57 -13.24 4.18 4.57
N TYR A 58 -11.93 4.13 4.74
CA TYR A 58 -11.27 3.09 5.51
C TYR A 58 -11.05 3.55 6.96
N LYS A 59 -10.81 2.58 7.84
CA LYS A 59 -10.43 2.88 9.23
C LYS A 59 -9.12 3.67 9.26
N ASN A 60 -8.97 4.56 10.24
CA ASN A 60 -7.69 5.24 10.44
C ASN A 60 -6.63 4.19 10.82
N LEU A 61 -5.44 4.34 10.23
CA LEU A 61 -4.30 3.45 10.39
C LEU A 61 -3.10 4.16 11.00
N GLU A 62 -3.17 5.47 11.21
CA GLU A 62 -2.13 6.24 11.88
C GLU A 62 -1.78 5.62 13.24
N GLY A 63 -0.47 5.45 13.51
CA GLY A 63 0.05 4.79 14.70
C GLY A 63 -0.05 3.26 14.70
N ARG A 64 -0.72 2.65 13.72
CA ARG A 64 -0.87 1.18 13.63
C ARG A 64 0.31 0.54 12.91
N VAL A 65 0.48 -0.75 13.16
CA VAL A 65 1.41 -1.62 12.45
C VAL A 65 0.63 -2.45 11.43
N VAL A 66 1.10 -2.46 10.19
CA VAL A 66 0.44 -3.13 9.07
C VAL A 66 1.45 -3.95 8.26
N ASN A 67 0.95 -5.01 7.63
CA ASN A 67 1.67 -5.72 6.58
C ASN A 67 1.14 -5.25 5.23
N LEU A 68 2.06 -4.93 4.32
CA LEU A 68 1.79 -4.35 3.01
C LEU A 68 2.27 -5.27 1.91
N THR A 69 1.51 -5.33 0.83
CA THR A 69 1.93 -5.93 -0.43
C THR A 69 1.65 -4.91 -1.53
N TYR A 70 2.68 -4.55 -2.30
CA TYR A 70 2.63 -3.41 -3.20
C TYR A 70 3.55 -3.57 -4.42
N TYR A 71 3.32 -2.72 -5.42
CA TYR A 71 4.26 -2.50 -6.53
C TYR A 71 4.92 -1.14 -6.35
N PRO A 72 6.26 -1.03 -6.45
CA PRO A 72 6.92 0.24 -6.68
C PRO A 72 6.47 0.82 -8.03
N GLU A 73 6.06 2.07 -8.05
CA GLU A 73 5.64 2.77 -9.26
C GLU A 73 6.16 4.21 -9.27
N VAL A 74 6.54 4.71 -10.45
CA VAL A 74 6.84 6.13 -10.65
C VAL A 74 5.65 6.76 -11.37
N LYS A 75 5.11 7.82 -10.78
CA LYS A 75 4.02 8.61 -11.36
C LYS A 75 4.52 9.95 -11.83
N GLU A 76 4.08 10.35 -13.02
CA GLU A 76 4.28 11.70 -13.51
C GLU A 76 3.10 12.58 -13.10
N ILE A 77 3.37 13.66 -12.37
CA ILE A 77 2.38 14.65 -11.93
C ILE A 77 2.91 16.02 -12.35
N ALA A 78 2.18 16.70 -13.22
CA ALA A 78 2.55 18.02 -13.75
C ALA A 78 3.99 18.09 -14.30
N GLY A 79 4.44 17.03 -14.99
CA GLY A 79 5.79 16.94 -15.57
C GLY A 79 6.90 16.59 -14.57
N MET A 80 6.56 16.29 -13.32
CA MET A 80 7.51 15.83 -12.30
C MET A 80 7.28 14.35 -11.97
N GLN A 81 8.35 13.59 -11.81
CA GLN A 81 8.29 12.18 -11.44
C GLN A 81 8.28 12.02 -9.91
N PHE A 82 7.34 11.23 -9.41
CA PHE A 82 7.18 10.89 -8.00
C PHE A 82 7.19 9.39 -7.83
N GLU A 83 8.07 8.89 -6.98
CA GLU A 83 8.04 7.49 -6.55
C GLU A 83 6.89 7.27 -5.56
N THR A 84 6.09 6.24 -5.81
CA THR A 84 4.98 5.86 -4.95
C THR A 84 4.87 4.33 -4.88
N MET A 85 4.17 3.83 -3.87
CA MET A 85 3.99 2.39 -3.66
C MET A 85 2.51 2.04 -3.84
N LYS A 86 2.16 1.36 -4.92
CA LYS A 86 0.79 0.93 -5.19
C LYS A 86 0.43 -0.31 -4.38
N VAL A 87 -0.29 -0.11 -3.29
CA VAL A 87 -0.66 -1.18 -2.37
C VAL A 87 -1.85 -1.97 -2.92
N VAL A 88 -1.66 -3.28 -3.08
CA VAL A 88 -2.70 -4.23 -3.50
C VAL A 88 -3.31 -4.98 -2.31
N ARG A 89 -2.53 -5.16 -1.24
CA ARG A 89 -2.99 -5.81 -0.01
C ARG A 89 -2.45 -5.09 1.21
N ILE A 90 -3.34 -4.91 2.17
CA ILE A 90 -3.02 -4.36 3.49
C ILE A 90 -3.70 -5.22 4.55
N LYS A 91 -2.95 -5.58 5.59
CA LYS A 91 -3.46 -6.29 6.76
C LYS A 91 -2.99 -5.55 8.00
N VAL A 92 -3.90 -5.23 8.91
CA VAL A 92 -3.52 -4.72 10.23
C VAL A 92 -3.03 -5.89 11.06
N SER A 93 -1.84 -5.75 11.62
CA SER A 93 -1.21 -6.75 12.48
C SER A 93 -1.71 -6.64 13.93
#